data_AF-A0A7M2WPN5-F1
#
_entry.id   AF-A0A7M2WPN5-F1
#
_cell.length_a   1.000
_cell.length_b   1.000
_cell.length_c   1.000
_cell.angle_alpha   90.00
_cell.angle_beta   90.00
_cell.angle_gamma   90.00
#
_symmetry.space_group_name_H-M   'P 1'
#
loop_
_entity.id
_entity.type
_entity.pdbx_description
1 polymer ?
#
loop_
_entity_poly.entity_id
_entity_poly.type
_entity_poly.pdbx_seq_one_letter_code
_entity_poly.pdbx_strand_id
1 'polypeptide(L)'
;MNHLEHSMAALINSELSRVCDPAQCGRLQGLLQPPSLLSLAWDYGRPDERFDCWQVGRSLCGRVLLVYCESGFGPSFPWGFVSAAEGSMGMDSQWHSGLEDAAIGAGLLPAPAGYEAPGPRTNPLV
;
A
#
# COMPACT_ATOMS: atom_id res chain seq x y z
N MET A 1 11.16 14.49 14.12
CA MET A 1 10.97 13.26 13.33
C MET A 1 10.41 12.21 14.27
N ASN A 2 9.17 11.78 14.05
CA ASN A 2 8.41 10.96 15.00
C ASN A 2 8.85 9.48 14.90
N HIS A 3 8.74 8.72 15.99
CA HIS A 3 9.10 7.29 16.00
C HIS A 3 8.28 6.47 14.98
N LEU A 4 7.03 6.87 14.71
CA LEU A 4 6.15 6.22 13.73
C LEU A 4 6.64 6.36 12.28
N GLU A 5 7.19 7.52 11.92
CA GLU A 5 7.74 7.76 10.57
C GLU A 5 8.96 6.88 10.30
N HIS A 6 9.80 6.67 11.32
CA HIS A 6 10.96 5.76 11.23
C HIS A 6 10.51 4.31 11.05
N SER A 7 9.49 3.86 11.78
CA SER A 7 8.91 2.52 11.62
C SER A 7 8.35 2.31 10.22
N MET A 8 7.67 3.32 9.66
CA MET A 8 7.13 3.25 8.30
C MET A 8 8.24 3.22 7.23
N ALA A 9 9.29 4.03 7.37
CA ALA A 9 10.43 3.99 6.46
C ALA A 9 11.13 2.61 6.49
N ALA A 10 11.31 2.02 7.67
CA ALA A 10 11.86 0.67 7.81
C ALA A 10 10.98 -0.40 7.15
N LEU A 11 9.66 -0.27 7.30
CA LEU A 11 8.70 -1.16 6.65
C LEU A 11 8.75 -1.06 5.12
N ILE A 12 8.76 0.16 4.57
CA ILE A 12 8.91 0.40 3.13
C ILE A 12 10.22 -0.20 2.61
N ASN A 13 11.32 -0.02 3.33
CA ASN A 13 12.62 -0.60 2.95
C ASN A 13 12.59 -2.14 2.97
N SER A 14 11.90 -2.75 3.93
CA SER A 14 11.67 -4.19 3.96
C SER A 14 10.89 -4.67 2.73
N GLU A 15 9.83 -3.96 2.35
CA GLU A 15 9.07 -4.29 1.13
C GLU A 15 9.91 -4.14 -0.14
N LEU A 16 10.67 -3.06 -0.27
CA LEU A 16 11.57 -2.85 -1.42
C LEU A 16 12.63 -3.94 -1.53
N SER A 17 13.14 -4.46 -0.40
CA SER A 17 14.12 -5.55 -0.39
C SER A 17 13.58 -6.88 -0.92
N ARG A 18 12.27 -7.05 -0.97
CA ARG A 18 11.58 -8.26 -1.46
C ARG A 18 11.33 -8.22 -2.96
N VAL A 19 11.40 -7.04 -3.59
CA VAL A 19 11.23 -6.88 -5.04
C VAL A 19 12.46 -7.44 -5.75
N CYS A 20 12.33 -8.63 -6.34
CA CYS A 20 13.47 -9.33 -6.95
C CYS A 20 13.98 -8.68 -8.23
N ASP A 21 13.10 -8.09 -9.05
CA ASP A 21 13.47 -7.44 -10.31
C ASP A 21 13.96 -6.01 -10.04
N PRO A 22 15.24 -5.69 -10.29
CA PRO A 22 15.79 -4.36 -10.06
C PRO A 22 15.07 -3.26 -10.86
N ALA A 23 14.56 -3.58 -12.05
CA ALA A 23 13.85 -2.60 -12.87
C ALA A 23 12.46 -2.30 -12.30
N GLN A 24 11.78 -3.29 -11.72
CA GLN A 24 10.54 -3.06 -10.97
C GLN A 24 10.80 -2.32 -9.66
N CYS A 25 11.85 -2.68 -8.93
CA CYS A 25 12.24 -1.98 -7.70
C CYS A 25 12.50 -0.49 -7.98
N GLY A 26 13.25 -0.17 -9.04
CA GLY A 26 13.49 1.22 -9.45
C GLY A 26 12.21 1.97 -9.85
N ARG A 27 11.28 1.32 -10.55
CA ARG A 27 9.96 1.90 -10.87
C ARG A 27 9.14 2.16 -9.61
N LEU A 28 9.08 1.19 -8.70
CA LEU A 28 8.35 1.32 -7.44
C LEU A 28 8.93 2.46 -6.59
N GLN A 29 10.26 2.52 -6.45
CA GLN A 29 10.94 3.62 -5.76
C GLN A 29 10.58 4.99 -6.34
N GLY A 30 10.45 5.10 -7.66
CA GLY A 30 10.03 6.35 -8.33
C GLY A 30 8.60 6.80 -8.03
N LEU A 31 7.75 5.92 -7.49
CA LEU A 31 6.38 6.22 -7.05
C LEU A 31 6.31 6.65 -5.58
N LEU A 32 7.36 6.35 -4.80
CA LEU A 32 7.36 6.61 -3.36
C LEU A 32 7.57 8.08 -3.04
N GLN A 33 7.01 8.49 -1.92
CA GLN A 33 7.15 9.83 -1.37
C GLN A 33 7.35 9.75 0.15
N PRO A 34 7.75 10.83 0.84
CA PRO A 34 7.78 10.85 2.29
C PRO A 34 6.42 10.41 2.87
N PRO A 35 6.40 9.40 3.78
CA PRO A 35 5.15 8.90 4.31
C PRO A 35 4.33 10.00 5.01
N SER A 36 3.04 10.07 4.73
CA SER A 36 2.12 11.01 5.40
C SER A 36 0.86 10.31 5.85
N LEU A 37 0.32 10.71 7.01
CA LEU A 37 -0.95 10.17 7.51
C LEU A 37 -2.13 10.65 6.66
N LEU A 38 -3.05 9.72 6.41
CA LEU A 38 -4.36 9.94 5.83
C LEU A 38 -5.39 9.33 6.77
N SER A 39 -6.52 10.00 6.93
CA SER A 39 -7.70 9.39 7.54
C SER A 39 -8.64 8.99 6.40
N LEU A 40 -8.92 7.70 6.24
CA LEU A 40 -9.77 7.16 5.16
C LEU A 40 -11.08 6.62 5.74
N ALA A 41 -12.21 6.90 5.06
CA ALA A 41 -13.51 6.36 5.45
C ALA A 41 -13.58 4.85 5.20
N TRP A 42 -14.23 4.12 6.11
CA TRP A 42 -14.53 2.71 5.90
C TRP A 42 -15.95 2.53 5.37
N ASP A 43 -16.07 2.15 4.09
CA ASP A 43 -17.36 2.07 3.39
C ASP A 43 -18.34 1.05 3.99
N TYR A 44 -17.85 0.10 4.78
CA TYR A 44 -18.65 -0.95 5.42
C TYR A 44 -18.87 -0.72 6.92
N GLY A 45 -18.36 0.39 7.44
CA GLY A 45 -18.43 0.75 8.85
C GLY A 45 -19.66 1.54 9.24
N ARG A 46 -19.61 2.10 10.44
CA ARG A 46 -20.56 3.12 10.88
C ARG A 46 -20.36 4.39 10.04
N PRO A 47 -21.40 5.23 9.88
CA PRO A 47 -21.22 6.59 9.38
C PRO A 47 -20.09 7.29 10.16
N ASP A 48 -19.19 7.94 9.42
CA ASP A 48 -18.00 8.62 9.93
C ASP A 48 -16.92 7.73 10.55
N GLU A 49 -17.01 6.40 10.43
CA GLU A 49 -15.93 5.50 10.81
C GLU A 49 -14.76 5.65 9.83
N ARG A 50 -13.57 5.91 10.38
CA ARG A 50 -12.36 6.19 9.61
C ARG A 50 -11.16 5.49 10.24
N PHE A 51 -10.20 5.13 9.41
CA PHE A 51 -8.93 4.55 9.83
C PHE A 51 -7.77 5.45 9.42
N ASP A 52 -6.78 5.52 10.31
CA ASP A 52 -5.51 6.17 10.01
C ASP A 52 -4.66 5.21 9.18
N CYS A 53 -4.36 5.63 7.96
CA CYS A 53 -3.52 4.92 7.01
C CYS A 53 -2.34 5.81 6.62
N TRP A 54 -1.26 5.20 6.16
CA TRP A 54 -0.08 5.89 5.66
C TRP A 54 -0.10 5.95 4.15
N GLN A 55 -0.10 7.15 3.58
CA GLN A 55 0.25 7.36 2.18
C GLN A 55 1.76 7.20 2.04
N VAL A 56 2.20 6.26 1.19
CA VAL A 56 3.63 5.99 0.97
C VAL A 56 4.07 6.30 -0.46
N GLY A 57 3.11 6.39 -1.39
CA GLY A 57 3.40 6.60 -2.80
C GLY A 57 2.21 7.17 -3.56
N ARG A 58 2.46 7.64 -4.78
CA ARG A 58 1.46 8.29 -5.61
C ARG A 58 1.79 8.10 -7.09
N SER A 59 0.75 7.83 -7.88
CA SER A 59 0.84 7.83 -9.34
C SER A 59 1.33 9.17 -9.90
N LEU A 60 1.97 9.16 -11.06
CA LEU A 60 2.47 10.39 -11.72
C LEU A 60 1.36 11.42 -12.01
N CYS A 61 0.15 10.96 -12.33
CA CYS A 61 -1.00 11.84 -12.54
C CYS A 61 -1.70 12.27 -11.24
N GLY A 62 -1.24 11.75 -10.09
CA GLY A 62 -1.71 12.11 -8.77
C GLY A 62 -3.08 11.55 -8.36
N ARG A 63 -3.68 10.66 -9.17
CA ARG A 63 -5.04 10.16 -8.96
C ARG A 63 -5.11 8.93 -8.06
N VAL A 64 -4.08 8.09 -8.11
CA VAL A 64 -3.96 6.89 -7.27
C VAL A 64 -2.89 7.11 -6.21
N LEU A 65 -3.22 6.74 -4.98
CA LEU A 65 -2.32 6.71 -3.82
C LEU A 65 -2.00 5.27 -3.48
N LEU A 66 -0.74 4.99 -3.14
CA LEU A 66 -0.33 3.75 -2.50
C LEU A 66 -0.35 3.97 -0.99
N VAL A 67 -1.04 3.08 -0.28
CA VAL A 67 -1.29 3.22 1.15
C VAL A 67 -0.92 1.97 1.93
N TYR A 68 -0.58 2.15 3.20
CA TYR A 68 -0.51 1.11 4.21
C TYR A 68 -1.55 1.37 5.29
N CYS A 69 -2.35 0.38 5.65
CA CYS A 69 -3.31 0.46 6.74
C CYS A 69 -3.39 -0.88 7.46
N GLU A 70 -3.17 -0.89 8.77
CA GLU A 70 -3.26 -2.12 9.58
C GLU A 70 -4.67 -2.74 9.52
N SER A 71 -5.67 -1.88 9.28
CA SER A 71 -7.08 -2.25 9.13
C SER A 71 -7.51 -2.33 7.65
N GLY A 72 -6.60 -2.64 6.72
CA GLY A 72 -6.90 -2.87 5.29
C GLY A 72 -7.91 -4.01 5.06
N PHE A 73 -7.59 -5.00 4.23
CA PHE A 73 -8.39 -6.24 4.21
C PHE A 73 -7.93 -7.20 5.31
N GLY A 74 -8.03 -6.75 6.55
CA GLY A 74 -7.44 -7.39 7.72
C GLY A 74 -5.90 -7.29 7.75
N PRO A 75 -5.27 -7.80 8.83
CA PRO A 75 -3.82 -7.63 9.06
C PRO A 75 -2.94 -8.35 8.04
N SER A 76 -3.50 -9.29 7.28
CA SER A 76 -2.79 -10.05 6.25
C SER A 76 -2.65 -9.30 4.92
N PHE A 77 -3.44 -8.25 4.70
CA PHE A 77 -3.45 -7.45 3.47
C PHE A 77 -3.43 -5.96 3.78
N PRO A 78 -2.33 -5.45 4.37
CA PRO A 78 -2.29 -4.08 4.87
C PRO A 78 -1.91 -3.06 3.79
N TRP A 79 -1.41 -3.48 2.63
CA TRP A 79 -1.02 -2.58 1.55
C TRP A 79 -2.18 -2.40 0.59
N GLY A 80 -2.41 -1.20 0.07
CA GLY A 80 -3.47 -1.01 -0.89
C GLY A 80 -3.28 0.18 -1.79
N PHE A 81 -4.26 0.38 -2.66
CA PHE A 81 -4.34 1.55 -3.52
C PHE A 81 -5.72 2.19 -3.46
N VAL A 82 -5.76 3.51 -3.34
CA VAL A 82 -7.01 4.26 -3.22
C VAL A 82 -7.04 5.46 -4.16
N SER A 83 -8.24 5.90 -4.50
CA SER A 83 -8.48 7.13 -5.23
C SER A 83 -8.17 8.34 -4.34
N ALA A 84 -7.34 9.26 -4.81
CA ALA A 84 -7.00 10.48 -4.09
C ALA A 84 -8.21 11.42 -3.89
N ALA A 85 -9.29 11.23 -4.66
CA ALA A 85 -10.48 12.09 -4.64
C ALA A 85 -11.59 11.59 -3.72
N GLU A 86 -11.64 10.29 -3.42
CA GLU A 86 -12.76 9.68 -2.70
C GLU A 86 -12.59 9.74 -1.18
N GLY A 87 -11.34 9.71 -0.68
CA GLY A 87 -11.08 9.70 0.76
C GLY A 87 -11.63 8.46 1.46
N SER A 88 -11.77 7.36 0.72
CA SER A 88 -12.25 6.05 1.19
C SER A 88 -11.14 4.99 1.13
N MET A 89 -11.28 3.95 1.97
CA MET A 89 -10.49 2.73 1.93
C MET A 89 -10.80 1.82 0.73
N GLY A 90 -11.95 2.02 0.08
CA GLY A 90 -12.35 1.27 -1.11
C GLY A 90 -12.72 -0.20 -0.84
N MET A 91 -12.64 -1.01 -1.89
CA MET A 91 -13.02 -2.43 -1.89
C MET A 91 -11.87 -3.34 -1.41
N ASP A 92 -12.22 -4.53 -0.94
CA ASP A 92 -11.30 -5.60 -0.55
C ASP A 92 -10.27 -5.95 -1.62
N SER A 93 -10.67 -5.95 -2.91
CA SER A 93 -9.80 -6.23 -4.05
C SER A 93 -8.66 -5.22 -4.26
N GLN A 94 -8.66 -4.11 -3.53
CA GLN A 94 -7.63 -3.07 -3.59
C GLN A 94 -6.54 -3.28 -2.53
N TRP A 95 -6.70 -4.27 -1.66
CA TRP A 95 -5.80 -4.56 -0.56
C TRP A 95 -5.01 -5.84 -0.83
N HIS A 96 -3.71 -5.77 -0.58
CA HIS A 96 -2.70 -6.73 -0.96
C HIS A 96 -1.74 -6.99 0.20
N SER A 97 -1.08 -8.13 0.16
CA SER A 97 -0.14 -8.52 1.20
C SER A 97 1.20 -7.78 1.12
N GLY A 98 1.49 -7.12 -0.01
CA GLY A 98 2.74 -6.39 -0.24
C GLY A 98 2.57 -5.09 -1.03
N LEU A 99 3.57 -4.23 -0.91
CA LEU A 99 3.61 -2.93 -1.58
C LEU A 99 3.75 -3.05 -3.10
N GLU A 100 4.58 -3.98 -3.59
CA GLU A 100 4.72 -4.27 -5.02
C GLU A 100 3.39 -4.74 -5.61
N ASP A 101 2.71 -5.65 -4.92
CA ASP A 101 1.43 -6.20 -5.34
C ASP A 101 0.34 -5.13 -5.40
N ALA A 102 0.32 -4.21 -4.42
CA ALA A 102 -0.57 -3.05 -4.47
C ALA A 102 -0.27 -2.13 -5.65
N ALA A 103 1.00 -1.92 -6.00
CA ALA A 103 1.37 -1.13 -7.17
C ALA A 103 1.02 -1.82 -8.51
N ILE A 104 1.11 -3.15 -8.57
CA ILE A 104 0.63 -3.94 -9.71
C ILE A 104 -0.89 -3.86 -9.82
N GLY A 105 -1.62 -4.08 -8.72
CA GLY A 105 -3.08 -3.99 -8.65
C GLY A 105 -3.61 -2.61 -9.04
N ALA A 106 -2.87 -1.56 -8.69
CA ALA A 106 -3.14 -0.19 -9.10
C ALA A 106 -2.84 0.12 -10.58
N GLY A 107 -2.24 -0.82 -11.32
CA GLY A 107 -1.76 -0.61 -12.70
C GLY A 107 -0.56 0.33 -12.81
N LEU A 108 0.17 0.56 -11.71
CA LEU A 108 1.35 1.43 -11.66
C LEU A 108 2.64 0.67 -11.99
N LEU A 109 2.63 -0.65 -11.83
CA LEU A 109 3.67 -1.57 -12.27
C LEU A 109 3.10 -2.63 -13.20
N PRO A 110 3.89 -3.12 -14.19
CA PRO A 110 3.47 -4.25 -15.00
C PRO A 110 3.45 -5.52 -14.15
N ALA A 111 2.39 -6.33 -14.30
CA ALA A 111 2.37 -7.67 -13.72
C ALA A 111 3.40 -8.58 -14.44
N PRO A 112 4.20 -9.36 -13.70
CA PRO A 112 5.02 -10.42 -14.29
C PRO A 112 4.20 -11.43 -15.09
N ALA A 113 4.84 -12.17 -16.01
CA ALA A 113 4.17 -13.23 -16.74
C ALA A 113 3.69 -14.34 -15.78
N GLY A 114 2.40 -14.71 -15.88
CA GLY A 114 1.79 -15.71 -14.98
C GLY A 114 1.58 -15.21 -13.55
N TYR A 115 1.62 -13.89 -13.34
CA TYR A 115 1.41 -13.30 -12.02
C TYR A 115 0.01 -13.62 -11.48
N GLU A 116 -0.01 -14.08 -10.24
CA GLU A 116 -1.18 -14.21 -9.39
C GLU A 116 -0.88 -13.42 -8.11
N ALA A 117 -1.85 -12.62 -7.67
CA ALA A 117 -1.68 -11.82 -6.47
C ALA A 117 -1.37 -12.76 -5.28
N PRO A 118 -0.25 -12.56 -4.56
CA PRO A 118 0.10 -13.41 -3.44
C PRO A 118 -0.97 -13.36 -2.36
N GLY A 119 -1.26 -14.51 -1.75
CA GLY A 119 -2.09 -14.60 -0.55
C GLY A 119 -1.45 -13.91 0.67
N PRO A 120 -1.98 -14.14 1.88
CA PRO A 120 -1.44 -13.60 3.13
C PRO A 120 0.06 -13.85 3.25
N ARG A 121 0.85 -12.80 3.51
CA ARG A 121 2.26 -12.97 3.87
C ARG A 121 2.35 -13.26 5.36
N THR A 122 2.99 -14.36 5.74
CA THR A 122 3.37 -14.60 7.13
C THR A 122 4.46 -13.61 7.51
N ASN A 123 4.20 -12.72 8.46
CA ASN A 123 5.23 -11.89 9.04
C ASN A 123 6.19 -12.81 9.82
N PRO A 124 7.49 -12.92 9.48
CA PRO A 124 8.42 -13.79 10.20
C PRO A 124 8.80 -13.24 11.60
N LEU A 125 8.06 -12.25 12.12
CA LEU A 125 8.32 -11.57 13.38
C LEU A 125 7.22 -11.81 14.44
N VAL A 126 6.49 -12.91 14.33
CA VAL A 126 5.67 -13.48 15.42
C VAL A 126 6.14 -14.88 15.74
#